data_AF-A0A8T6PA82-F1
#
_entry.id   AF-A0A8T6PA82-F1
#
_cell.length_a   1.000
_cell.length_b   1.000
_cell.length_c   1.000
_cell.angle_alpha   90.00
_cell.angle_beta   90.00
_cell.angle_gamma   90.00
#
_symmetry.space_group_name_H-M   'P 1'
#
loop_
_entity.id
_entity.type
_entity.pdbx_description
1 polymer ?
#
loop_
_entity_poly.entity_id
_entity_poly.type
_entity_poly.pdbx_seq_one_letter_code
_entity_poly.pdbx_strand_id
1 'polypeptide(L)'
;MSKEPSTEERVQQILDMRDRKVQEHLRQYAPIWLVEEKPIPNEDAVQFNVVFHHPEYNWVNRRYRYDAFTDVLHYKGQRSIAEEDAFTIQNSEPYMTAPIINTRRSYGG
;
A
#
# COMPACT_ATOMS: atom_id res chain seq x y z
N MET A 1 -4.67 -34.88 -9.64
CA MET A 1 -3.41 -34.25 -9.16
C MET A 1 -3.49 -32.79 -9.55
N SER A 2 -3.59 -31.89 -8.57
CA SER A 2 -3.53 -30.46 -8.84
C SER A 2 -2.09 -30.10 -9.24
N LYS A 3 -1.92 -29.38 -10.34
CA LYS A 3 -0.61 -28.87 -10.77
C LYS A 3 -0.13 -27.86 -9.71
N GLU A 4 1.12 -27.97 -9.28
CA GLU A 4 1.72 -26.93 -8.42
C GLU A 4 1.70 -25.58 -9.17
N PRO A 5 1.32 -24.48 -8.51
CA PRO A 5 1.29 -23.17 -9.15
C PRO A 5 2.71 -22.76 -9.58
N SER A 6 2.79 -22.05 -10.70
CA SER A 6 4.05 -21.43 -11.14
C SER A 6 4.50 -20.37 -10.12
N THR A 7 5.79 -20.00 -10.18
CA THR A 7 6.31 -18.92 -9.33
C THR A 7 5.54 -17.61 -9.53
N GLU A 8 5.13 -17.30 -10.77
CA GLU A 8 4.36 -16.11 -11.10
C GLU A 8 2.95 -16.17 -10.50
N GLU A 9 2.27 -17.32 -10.61
CA GLU A 9 0.95 -17.53 -10.00
C GLU A 9 1.03 -17.40 -8.47
N ARG A 10 2.09 -17.92 -7.87
CA ARG A 10 2.32 -17.81 -6.42
C ARG A 10 2.58 -16.37 -6.00
N VAL A 11 3.38 -15.62 -6.76
CA VAL A 11 3.59 -14.18 -6.51
C VAL A 11 2.27 -13.44 -6.56
N GLN A 12 1.47 -13.65 -7.61
CA GLN A 12 0.18 -12.97 -7.74
C GLN A 12 -0.74 -13.28 -6.56
N GLN A 13 -0.80 -14.54 -6.12
CA GLN A 13 -1.57 -14.93 -4.93
C GLN A 13 -1.11 -14.17 -3.67
N ILE A 14 0.20 -14.03 -3.45
CA ILE A 14 0.75 -13.28 -2.32
C ILE A 14 0.34 -11.79 -2.40
N LEU A 15 0.39 -11.20 -3.59
CA LEU A 15 0.00 -9.79 -3.80
C LEU A 15 -1.49 -9.58 -3.56
N ASP A 16 -2.36 -10.45 -4.08
CA ASP A 16 -3.81 -10.38 -3.86
C ASP A 16 -4.16 -10.53 -2.37
N MET A 17 -3.45 -11.41 -1.67
CA MET A 17 -3.62 -11.60 -0.23
C MET A 17 -3.17 -10.36 0.56
N ARG A 18 -2.01 -9.79 0.21
CA ARG A 18 -1.53 -8.52 0.78
C ARG A 18 -2.59 -7.44 0.59
N ASP A 19 -3.06 -7.24 -0.63
CA ASP A 19 -4.00 -6.15 -0.98
C ASP A 19 -5.25 -6.21 -0.09
N ARG A 20 -5.81 -7.41 0.06
CA ARG A 20 -6.94 -7.64 0.97
C ARG A 20 -6.61 -7.31 2.42
N LYS A 21 -5.42 -7.73 2.90
CA LYS A 21 -4.98 -7.52 4.28
C LYS A 21 -4.78 -6.04 4.61
N VAL A 22 -4.16 -5.30 3.70
CA VAL A 22 -3.75 -3.92 3.95
C VAL A 22 -4.90 -2.93 3.74
N GLN A 23 -5.94 -3.31 2.98
CA GLN A 23 -7.02 -2.42 2.56
C GLN A 23 -7.67 -1.68 3.73
N GLU A 24 -8.09 -2.37 4.80
CA GLU A 24 -8.75 -1.73 5.95
C GLU A 24 -7.77 -0.91 6.78
N HIS A 25 -6.57 -1.44 7.04
CA HIS A 25 -5.56 -0.79 7.86
C HIS A 25 -5.08 0.52 7.23
N LEU A 26 -4.85 0.52 5.92
CA LEU A 26 -4.27 1.66 5.22
C LEU A 26 -5.31 2.70 4.79
N ARG A 27 -6.58 2.33 4.58
CA ARG A 27 -7.63 3.25 4.09
C ARG A 27 -7.72 4.58 4.83
N GLN A 28 -7.46 4.59 6.14
CA GLN A 28 -7.47 5.81 6.96
C GLN A 28 -6.43 6.86 6.53
N TYR A 29 -5.39 6.45 5.79
CA TYR A 29 -4.33 7.30 5.29
C TYR A 29 -4.47 7.62 3.80
N ALA A 30 -5.57 7.21 3.15
CA ALA A 30 -5.79 7.46 1.75
C ALA A 30 -5.81 8.99 1.45
N PRO A 31 -5.21 9.45 0.34
CA PRO A 31 -4.63 8.65 -0.75
C PRO A 31 -3.25 8.06 -0.40
N ILE A 32 -2.96 6.88 -0.96
CA ILE A 32 -1.72 6.13 -0.72
C ILE A 32 -1.08 5.72 -2.04
N TRP A 33 0.24 5.80 -2.12
CA TRP A 33 1.05 5.38 -3.26
C TRP A 33 1.94 4.19 -2.88
N LEU A 34 1.93 3.14 -3.70
CA LEU A 34 2.86 2.02 -3.59
C LEU A 34 4.12 2.38 -4.37
N VAL A 35 5.24 2.58 -3.67
CA VAL A 35 6.49 3.11 -4.29
C VAL A 35 7.60 2.06 -4.38
N GLU A 36 7.48 0.95 -3.67
CA GLU A 36 8.39 -0.19 -3.77
C GLU A 36 7.60 -1.47 -3.50
N GLU A 37 7.83 -2.50 -4.30
CA GLU A 37 7.24 -3.83 -4.12
C GLU A 37 8.30 -4.89 -4.46
N LYS A 38 8.55 -5.79 -3.51
CA LYS A 38 9.53 -6.86 -3.64
C LYS A 38 8.92 -8.17 -3.14
N PRO A 39 8.37 -9.01 -4.03
CA PRO A 39 7.94 -10.37 -3.70
C PRO A 39 9.12 -11.24 -3.25
N ILE A 40 8.88 -12.12 -2.29
CA ILE A 40 9.83 -13.09 -1.73
C ILE A 40 9.14 -14.47 -1.74
N PRO A 41 9.05 -15.13 -2.92
CA PRO A 41 8.20 -16.31 -3.10
C PRO A 41 8.58 -17.50 -2.19
N ASN A 42 9.88 -17.66 -1.92
CA ASN A 42 10.39 -18.75 -1.08
C ASN A 42 10.00 -18.61 0.39
N GLU A 43 9.60 -17.41 0.82
CA GLU A 43 9.14 -17.12 2.18
C GLU A 43 7.64 -16.82 2.24
N ASP A 44 6.91 -17.01 1.13
CA ASP A 44 5.50 -16.63 1.01
C ASP A 44 5.25 -15.18 1.46
N ALA A 45 6.16 -14.27 1.12
CA ALA A 45 6.13 -12.91 1.65
C ALA A 45 6.27 -11.86 0.56
N VAL A 46 5.87 -10.63 0.87
CA VAL A 46 6.17 -9.44 0.07
C VAL A 46 6.60 -8.30 0.99
N GLN A 47 7.72 -7.68 0.67
CA GLN A 47 8.13 -6.41 1.28
C GLN A 47 7.71 -5.27 0.37
N PHE A 48 7.13 -4.22 0.94
CA PHE A 48 6.67 -3.09 0.13
C PHE A 48 6.69 -1.79 0.94
N ASN A 49 6.77 -0.68 0.22
CA ASN A 49 6.73 0.66 0.79
C ASN A 49 5.51 1.41 0.27
N VAL A 50 4.81 2.06 1.19
CA VAL A 50 3.73 2.98 0.86
C VAL A 50 4.06 4.39 1.29
N VAL A 51 3.64 5.36 0.48
CA VAL A 51 3.74 6.77 0.75
C VAL A 51 2.35 7.36 0.94
N PHE A 52 2.18 8.17 1.97
CA PHE A 52 0.93 8.85 2.26
C PHE A 52 1.17 10.03 3.21
N HIS A 53 0.16 10.89 3.37
CA HIS A 53 0.21 12.01 4.30
C HIS A 53 -0.27 11.56 5.69
N HIS A 54 0.62 11.57 6.68
CA HIS A 54 0.29 11.27 8.08
C HIS A 54 -0.13 12.54 8.83
N PRO A 55 -1.21 12.53 9.63
CA PRO A 55 -1.70 13.72 10.34
C PRO A 55 -0.66 14.39 11.25
N GLU A 56 0.19 13.60 11.91
CA GLU A 56 1.20 14.10 12.86
C GLU A 56 2.62 14.24 12.28
N TYR A 57 2.93 13.52 11.19
CA TYR A 57 4.31 13.38 10.69
C TYR A 57 4.48 13.87 9.25
N ASN A 58 3.44 14.52 8.68
CA ASN A 58 3.35 14.90 7.28
C ASN A 58 3.60 13.70 6.35
N TRP A 59 4.24 13.91 5.20
CA TRP A 59 4.53 12.84 4.26
C TRP A 59 5.50 11.81 4.83
N VAL A 60 5.07 10.55 4.80
CA VAL A 60 5.87 9.41 5.27
C VAL A 60 6.01 8.36 4.19
N ASN A 61 7.18 7.74 4.14
CA ASN A 61 7.42 6.48 3.44
C ASN A 61 7.50 5.38 4.49
N ARG A 62 6.50 4.49 4.49
CA ARG A 62 6.34 3.43 5.49
C ARG A 62 6.58 2.07 4.84
N ARG A 63 7.46 1.28 5.47
CA ARG A 63 7.84 -0.05 5.02
C ARG A 63 7.07 -1.12 5.77
N TYR A 64 6.57 -2.08 5.02
CA TYR A 64 5.88 -3.26 5.54
C TYR A 64 6.48 -4.55 4.98
N ARG A 65 6.32 -5.64 5.72
CA ARG A 65 6.45 -7.01 5.21
C ARG A 65 5.13 -7.72 5.47
N TYR A 66 4.50 -8.22 4.42
CA TYR A 66 3.37 -9.13 4.52
C TYR A 66 3.85 -10.56 4.40
N ASP A 67 3.38 -11.43 5.28
CA ASP A 67 3.63 -12.87 5.31
C ASP A 67 2.31 -13.59 4.99
N ALA A 68 2.22 -14.17 3.80
CA ALA A 68 0.99 -14.79 3.28
C ALA A 68 0.73 -16.16 3.91
N PHE A 69 1.78 -16.85 4.39
CA PHE A 69 1.61 -18.12 5.09
C PHE A 69 0.87 -17.94 6.42
N THR A 70 1.20 -16.87 7.15
CA THR A 70 0.57 -16.54 8.46
C THR A 70 -0.54 -15.50 8.38
N ASP A 71 -0.76 -14.87 7.22
CA ASP A 71 -1.63 -13.71 7.03
C ASP A 71 -1.33 -12.56 8.01
N VAL A 72 -0.04 -12.23 8.18
CA VAL A 72 0.41 -11.18 9.11
C VAL A 72 1.07 -10.03 8.35
N LEU A 73 0.66 -8.80 8.69
CA LEU A 73 1.29 -7.57 8.21
C LEU A 73 2.23 -7.01 9.28
N HIS A 74 3.53 -7.02 9.00
CA HIS A 74 4.55 -6.49 9.89
C HIS A 74 4.94 -5.07 9.49
N TYR A 75 4.82 -4.12 10.42
CA TYR A 75 5.48 -2.83 10.31
C TYR A 75 7.00 -2.98 10.43
N LYS A 76 7.76 -2.40 9.50
CA LYS A 76 9.23 -2.49 9.44
C LYS A 76 9.92 -1.13 9.52
N GLY A 77 9.21 -0.10 9.96
CA GLY A 77 9.71 1.27 10.09
C GLY A 77 9.07 2.25 9.11
N GLN A 78 9.32 3.53 9.33
CA GLN A 78 8.96 4.61 8.42
C GLN A 78 10.03 5.70 8.46
N ARG A 79 10.06 6.53 7.42
CA ARG A 79 10.81 7.78 7.38
C ARG A 79 9.92 8.90 6.87
N SER A 80 10.13 10.12 7.36
CA SER A 80 9.55 11.30 6.72
C SER A 80 10.20 11.53 5.36
N ILE A 81 9.44 12.06 4.41
CA ILE A 81 9.93 12.50 3.11
C ILE A 81 9.61 13.97 2.91
N ALA A 82 10.39 14.67 2.08
CA ALA A 82 10.14 16.07 1.78
C ALA A 82 8.88 16.22 0.91
N GLU A 83 8.23 17.38 0.97
CA GLU A 83 7.05 17.67 0.16
C GLU A 83 7.33 17.60 -1.35
N GLU A 84 8.53 18.00 -1.78
CA GLU A 84 8.98 17.92 -3.18
C GLU A 84 9.05 16.48 -3.71
N ASP A 85 9.54 15.54 -2.89
CA ASP A 85 9.54 14.12 -3.22
C ASP A 85 8.09 13.59 -3.30
N ALA A 86 7.27 13.97 -2.33
CA ALA A 86 5.86 13.58 -2.30
C ALA A 86 5.08 14.13 -3.48
N PHE A 87 5.39 15.34 -3.93
CA PHE A 87 4.78 15.94 -5.12
C PHE A 87 5.11 15.14 -6.39
N THR A 88 6.35 14.67 -6.51
CA THR A 88 6.76 13.81 -7.63
C THR A 88 6.00 12.48 -7.63
N ILE A 89 5.83 11.88 -6.45
CA ILE A 89 5.07 10.63 -6.27
C ILE A 89 3.59 10.82 -6.62
N GLN A 90 3.00 11.96 -6.27
CA GLN A 90 1.59 12.28 -6.58
C GLN A 90 1.28 12.36 -8.08
N ASN A 91 2.29 12.45 -8.96
CA ASN A 91 2.09 12.42 -10.41
C ASN A 91 1.78 11.00 -10.94
N SER A 92 1.89 9.96 -10.12
CA SER A 92 1.46 8.61 -10.46
C SER A 92 0.09 8.27 -9.86
N GLU A 93 -0.54 7.23 -10.41
CA GLU A 93 -1.82 6.75 -9.91
C GLU A 93 -1.69 6.24 -8.47
N PRO A 94 -2.55 6.69 -7.54
CA PRO A 94 -2.52 6.19 -6.17
C PRO A 94 -2.95 4.71 -6.13
N TYR A 95 -2.22 3.93 -5.35
CA TYR A 95 -2.55 2.55 -5.03
C TYR A 95 -3.88 2.43 -4.27
N MET A 96 -4.20 3.41 -3.41
CA MET A 96 -5.54 3.58 -2.85
C MET A 96 -5.98 5.04 -2.94
N THR A 97 -7.16 5.26 -3.50
CA THR A 97 -7.77 6.59 -3.59
C THR A 97 -8.42 7.00 -2.27
N ALA A 98 -8.44 8.31 -1.99
CA ALA A 98 -9.25 8.83 -0.90
C ALA A 98 -10.74 8.58 -1.15
N PRO A 99 -11.53 8.23 -0.13
CA PRO A 99 -12.98 8.20 -0.29
C PRO A 99 -13.46 9.60 -0.69
N ILE A 100 -14.04 9.73 -1.88
CA ILE A 100 -14.68 10.97 -2.32
C ILE A 100 -15.88 11.20 -1.40
N ILE A 101 -15.76 12.07 -0.40
CA ILE A 101 -16.92 12.59 0.30
C ILE A 101 -17.63 13.49 -0.70
N ASN A 102 -18.68 12.98 -1.32
CA ASN A 102 -19.52 13.73 -2.24
C ASN A 102 -20.36 14.73 -1.41
N THR A 103 -19.74 15.79 -0.89
CA THR A 103 -20.48 16.91 -0.29
C THR A 103 -21.13 17.70 -1.40
N ARG A 104 -22.28 17.20 -1.85
CA ARG A 104 -23.21 17.94 -2.70
C ARG A 104 -23.70 19.17 -1.91
N ARG A 105 -23.19 20.37 -2.28
CA ARG A 105 -23.71 21.74 -2.05
C ARG A 105 -22.79 22.68 -1.25
N SER A 106 -22.02 23.47 -1.99
CA SER A 106 -21.66 24.88 -1.73
C SER A 106 -20.65 25.22 -2.85
N TYR A 107 -20.94 26.05 -3.86
CA TYR A 107 -21.42 27.42 -3.78
C TYR A 107 -22.31 27.77 -4.98
N GLY A 108 -23.56 28.12 -4.68
CA GLY A 108 -24.41 28.92 -5.54
C GLY A 108 -24.99 30.00 -4.64
N GLY A 109 -24.41 31.20 -4.71
CA GLY A 109 -24.80 32.41 -4.01
C GLY A 109 -24.23 33.58 -4.78
#